data_AF-A0A433A106-F1
#
_entry.id   AF-A0A433A106-F1
#
_cell.length_a   1.000
_cell.length_b   1.000
_cell.length_c   1.000
_cell.angle_alpha   90.00
_cell.angle_beta   90.00
_cell.angle_gamma   90.00
#
_symmetry.space_group_name_H-M   'P 1'
#
loop_
_entity.id
_entity.type
_entity.pdbx_description
1 polymer ?
#
loop_
_entity_poly.entity_id
_entity_poly.type
_entity_poly.pdbx_seq_one_letter_code
_entity_poly.pdbx_strand_id
1 'polypeptide(L)'
;AGVKFVDRRIPFSEWPKVKQEYINSGINPVGSIPVVELSGRVYTQSIPTLRYFSKKLGYIGRNAEDEYFLDRLADVAIDWRTTWGRLFEKNEKHTETNTPKFLRAFESFYGERAGDFVLGNEISYVDFLVYQLIDDEEVKSQLKVCILTIKYPFVI
;
A
#
# COMPACT_ATOMS: atom_id res chain seq x y z
N ALA A 1 -7.20 11.27 6.89
CA ALA A 1 -7.13 12.71 6.57
C ALA A 1 -8.49 13.42 6.43
N GLY A 2 -9.64 12.73 6.39
CA GLY A 2 -10.96 13.38 6.32
C GLY A 2 -11.26 14.10 4.99
N VAL A 3 -10.45 13.84 3.95
CA VAL A 3 -10.63 14.41 2.61
C VAL A 3 -11.81 13.71 1.93
N LYS A 4 -12.75 14.48 1.38
CA LYS A 4 -13.87 13.94 0.61
C LYS A 4 -13.38 13.41 -0.73
N PHE A 5 -13.87 12.25 -1.14
CA PHE A 5 -13.57 11.63 -2.43
C PHE A 5 -14.81 10.92 -2.96
N VAL A 6 -14.80 10.60 -4.26
CA VAL A 6 -15.79 9.74 -4.90
C VAL A 6 -15.14 8.40 -5.16
N ASP A 7 -15.70 7.34 -4.59
CA ASP A 7 -15.25 5.96 -4.83
C ASP A 7 -15.99 5.38 -6.05
N ARG A 8 -15.29 5.26 -7.18
CA ARG A 8 -15.83 4.62 -8.39
C ARG A 8 -15.32 3.19 -8.48
N ARG A 9 -16.10 2.26 -7.95
CA ARG A 9 -15.82 0.81 -8.05
C ARG A 9 -16.25 0.29 -9.41
N ILE A 10 -15.31 -0.32 -10.14
CA ILE A 10 -15.57 -0.91 -11.45
C ILE A 10 -15.94 -2.38 -11.24
N PRO A 11 -17.13 -2.84 -11.69
CA PRO A 11 -17.48 -4.25 -11.65
C PRO A 11 -16.50 -5.09 -12.48
N PHE A 12 -16.20 -6.30 -12.02
CA PHE A 12 -15.27 -7.19 -12.73
C PHE A 12 -15.69 -7.45 -14.18
N SER A 13 -17.00 -7.55 -14.46
CA SER A 13 -17.55 -7.71 -15.80
C SER A 13 -17.29 -6.52 -16.73
N GLU A 14 -17.14 -5.32 -16.18
CA GLU A 14 -16.90 -4.09 -16.95
C GLU A 14 -15.40 -3.79 -17.10
N TRP A 15 -14.57 -4.35 -16.24
CA TRP A 15 -13.13 -4.07 -16.21
C TRP A 15 -12.42 -4.27 -17.56
N PRO A 16 -12.66 -5.33 -18.34
CA PRO A 16 -12.01 -5.48 -19.65
C PRO A 16 -12.26 -4.30 -20.58
N LYS A 17 -13.48 -3.74 -20.57
CA LYS A 17 -13.84 -2.58 -21.39
C LYS A 17 -13.18 -1.31 -20.87
N VAL A 18 -13.29 -1.02 -19.57
CA VAL A 18 -12.71 0.18 -18.96
C VAL A 18 -11.18 0.20 -19.08
N LYS A 19 -10.53 -0.96 -18.93
CA LYS A 19 -9.09 -1.12 -19.16
C LYS A 19 -8.69 -0.69 -20.56
N GLN A 20 -9.41 -1.16 -21.59
CA GLN A 20 -9.13 -0.77 -22.98
C GLN A 20 -9.39 0.72 -23.22
N GLU A 21 -10.44 1.30 -22.61
CA GLU A 21 -10.68 2.75 -22.67
C GLU A 21 -9.52 3.55 -22.06
N TYR A 22 -8.98 3.14 -20.91
CA TYR A 22 -7.82 3.80 -20.29
C TYR A 22 -6.54 3.71 -21.12
N ILE A 23 -6.29 2.57 -21.76
CA ILE A 23 -5.14 2.39 -22.64
C ILE A 23 -5.29 3.26 -23.89
N ASN A 24 -6.44 3.17 -24.57
CA ASN A 24 -6.67 3.84 -25.85
C ASN A 24 -6.75 5.37 -25.72
N SER A 25 -7.27 5.87 -24.60
CA SER A 25 -7.33 7.31 -24.31
C SER A 25 -6.01 7.90 -23.80
N GLY A 26 -5.04 7.06 -23.44
CA GLY A 26 -3.77 7.50 -22.83
C GLY A 26 -3.87 7.90 -21.35
N ILE A 27 -5.04 7.72 -20.69
CA ILE A 27 -5.22 7.97 -19.25
C ILE A 27 -4.27 7.10 -18.42
N ASN A 28 -4.21 5.80 -18.75
CA ASN A 28 -3.25 4.88 -18.16
C ASN A 28 -2.77 3.87 -19.21
N PRO A 29 -1.60 4.08 -19.83
CA PRO A 29 -1.09 3.17 -20.86
C PRO A 29 -0.78 1.76 -20.33
N VAL A 30 -0.59 1.60 -19.01
CA VAL A 30 -0.39 0.29 -18.37
C VAL A 30 -1.71 -0.49 -18.28
N GLY A 31 -2.86 0.20 -18.30
CA GLY A 31 -4.17 -0.42 -18.18
C GLY A 31 -4.40 -1.11 -16.83
N SER A 32 -3.99 -0.43 -15.75
CA SER A 32 -4.15 -0.87 -14.37
C SER A 32 -5.01 0.10 -13.57
N ILE A 33 -5.46 -0.37 -12.40
CA ILE A 33 -6.07 0.45 -11.35
C ILE A 33 -5.19 0.35 -10.09
N PRO A 34 -5.25 1.33 -9.17
CA PRO A 34 -6.13 2.51 -9.17
C PRO A 34 -5.71 3.62 -10.15
N VAL A 35 -6.70 4.44 -10.52
CA VAL A 35 -6.53 5.72 -11.23
C VAL A 35 -7.21 6.80 -10.40
N VAL A 36 -6.51 7.89 -10.10
CA VAL A 36 -7.04 9.02 -9.34
C VAL A 36 -7.06 10.26 -10.22
N GLU A 37 -8.23 10.89 -10.32
CA GLU A 37 -8.41 12.15 -11.03
C GLU A 37 -8.55 13.29 -10.02
N LEU A 38 -7.72 14.33 -10.14
CA LEU A 38 -7.78 15.51 -9.30
C LEU A 38 -7.44 16.76 -10.10
N SER A 39 -8.38 17.69 -10.18
CA SER A 39 -8.20 19.00 -10.86
C SER A 39 -7.68 18.86 -12.30
N GLY A 40 -8.27 17.94 -13.07
CA GLY A 40 -7.88 17.67 -14.46
C GLY A 40 -6.53 16.94 -14.62
N ARG A 41 -5.90 16.50 -13.52
CA ARG A 41 -4.70 15.67 -13.54
C ARG A 41 -5.05 14.23 -13.20
N VAL A 42 -4.32 13.30 -13.82
CA VAL A 42 -4.44 11.86 -13.59
C VAL A 42 -3.20 11.36 -12.84
N TYR A 43 -3.42 10.57 -11.80
CA TYR A 43 -2.39 9.87 -11.04
C TYR A 43 -2.63 8.37 -11.13
N THR A 44 -1.59 7.64 -11.49
CA THR A 44 -1.62 6.17 -11.65
C THR A 44 -0.49 5.55 -10.84
N GLN A 45 -0.53 4.23 -10.66
CA GLN A 45 0.32 3.47 -9.73
C GLN A 45 0.01 3.80 -8.27
N SER A 46 -0.40 2.78 -7.52
CA SER A 46 -0.87 2.92 -6.14
C SER A 46 0.15 3.59 -5.23
N ILE A 47 1.42 3.13 -5.24
CA ILE A 47 2.45 3.63 -4.31
C ILE A 47 2.89 5.07 -4.62
N PRO A 48 3.27 5.42 -5.87
CA PRO A 48 3.60 6.82 -6.19
C PRO A 48 2.44 7.77 -5.90
N THR A 49 1.20 7.35 -6.17
CA THR A 49 -0.01 8.14 -5.89
C THR A 49 -0.21 8.34 -4.39
N LEU A 50 -0.13 7.26 -3.59
CA LEU A 50 -0.20 7.33 -2.13
C LEU A 50 0.90 8.23 -1.55
N ARG A 51 2.14 8.07 -2.01
CA ARG A 51 3.28 8.89 -1.58
C ARG A 51 3.06 10.37 -1.91
N TYR A 52 2.55 10.68 -3.12
CA TYR A 52 2.25 12.05 -3.53
C TYR A 52 1.23 12.73 -2.61
N PHE A 53 0.12 12.06 -2.30
CA PHE A 53 -0.87 12.61 -1.37
C PHE A 53 -0.36 12.69 0.06
N SER A 54 0.44 11.71 0.49
CA SER A 54 1.09 11.72 1.79
C SER A 54 2.06 12.90 1.95
N LYS A 55 2.80 13.27 0.89
CA LYS A 55 3.63 14.49 0.87
C LYS A 55 2.80 15.74 1.13
N LYS A 56 1.60 15.84 0.57
CA LYS A 56 0.69 16.98 0.79
C LYS A 56 0.07 17.02 2.18
N LEU A 57 -0.01 15.87 2.85
CA LEU A 57 -0.69 15.70 4.14
C LEU A 57 0.28 15.56 5.32
N GLY A 58 1.58 15.50 5.07
CA GLY A 58 2.62 15.40 6.09
C GLY A 58 2.94 13.98 6.57
N TYR A 59 2.52 12.93 5.86
CA TYR A 59 2.79 11.52 6.23
C TYR A 59 4.06 10.99 5.54
N ILE A 60 5.17 11.72 5.67
CA ILE A 60 6.42 11.46 4.97
C ILE A 60 7.64 11.58 5.90
N GLY A 61 8.79 11.13 5.41
CA GLY A 61 10.06 11.32 6.09
C GLY A 61 10.43 12.80 6.25
N ARG A 62 11.17 13.13 7.31
CA ARG A 62 11.60 14.51 7.61
C ARG A 62 12.86 14.92 6.87
N ASN A 63 13.60 13.95 6.35
CA ASN A 63 14.87 14.13 5.66
C ASN A 63 15.04 13.01 4.60
N ALA A 64 16.12 13.11 3.81
CA ALA A 64 16.38 12.17 2.72
C ALA A 64 16.58 10.72 3.20
N GLU A 65 17.17 10.50 4.38
CA GLU A 65 17.35 9.15 4.95
C GLU A 65 16.01 8.54 5.36
N ASP A 66 15.13 9.32 5.97
CA ASP A 66 13.77 8.88 6.28
C ASP A 66 12.97 8.58 5.01
N GLU A 67 13.06 9.45 3.98
CA GLU A 67 12.38 9.19 2.70
C GLU A 67 12.91 7.92 2.02
N TYR A 68 14.23 7.72 2.00
CA TYR A 68 14.83 6.49 1.49
C TYR A 68 14.37 5.26 2.27
N PHE A 69 14.34 5.34 3.60
CA PHE A 69 13.88 4.26 4.46
C PHE A 69 12.42 3.89 4.16
N LEU A 70 11.55 4.89 4.02
CA LEU A 70 10.16 4.66 3.63
C LEU A 70 10.03 4.05 2.23
N ASP A 71 10.80 4.52 1.26
CA ASP A 71 10.78 3.99 -0.12
C ASP A 71 11.20 2.53 -0.14
N ARG A 72 12.28 2.18 0.57
CA ARG A 72 12.75 0.80 0.73
C ARG A 72 11.65 -0.11 1.28
N LEU A 73 10.95 0.32 2.33
CA LEU A 73 9.89 -0.48 2.94
C LEU A 73 8.65 -0.58 2.04
N ALA A 74 8.31 0.48 1.32
CA ALA A 74 7.22 0.46 0.36
C ALA A 74 7.47 -0.56 -0.76
N ASP A 75 8.70 -0.67 -1.24
CA ASP A 75 9.08 -1.67 -2.25
C ASP A 75 9.00 -3.10 -1.67
N VAL A 76 9.46 -3.32 -0.44
CA VAL A 76 9.28 -4.62 0.25
C VAL A 76 7.80 -4.96 0.43
N ALA A 77 6.95 -3.97 0.72
CA ALA A 77 5.51 -4.17 0.83
C ALA A 77 4.88 -4.55 -0.53
N ILE A 78 5.39 -4.00 -1.63
CA ILE A 78 4.96 -4.38 -2.98
C ILE A 78 5.43 -5.77 -3.36
N ASP A 79 6.63 -6.19 -2.98
CA ASP A 79 7.08 -7.57 -3.16
C ASP A 79 6.14 -8.53 -2.42
N TRP A 80 5.75 -8.20 -1.19
CA TRP A 80 4.78 -8.97 -0.42
C TRP A 80 3.40 -9.01 -1.11
N ARG A 81 2.87 -7.85 -1.54
CA ARG A 81 1.62 -7.76 -2.29
C ARG A 81 1.64 -8.62 -3.55
N THR A 82 2.78 -8.66 -4.24
CA THR A 82 2.95 -9.41 -5.49
C THR A 82 2.87 -10.90 -5.23
N THR A 83 3.50 -11.41 -4.17
CA THR A 83 3.40 -12.84 -3.83
C THR A 83 2.00 -13.21 -3.36
N TRP A 84 1.31 -12.31 -2.65
CA TRP A 84 -0.09 -12.51 -2.27
C TRP A 84 -1.00 -12.57 -3.50
N GLY A 85 -0.84 -11.65 -4.45
CA GLY A 85 -1.61 -11.63 -5.70
C GLY A 85 -1.47 -12.94 -6.50
N ARG A 86 -0.31 -13.60 -6.45
CA ARG A 86 -0.10 -14.89 -7.11
C ARG A 86 -0.96 -16.02 -6.55
N LEU A 87 -1.46 -15.93 -5.31
CA LEU A 87 -2.40 -16.91 -4.76
C LEU A 87 -3.67 -17.07 -5.62
N PHE A 88 -4.11 -15.97 -6.23
CA PHE A 88 -5.30 -15.96 -7.07
C PHE A 88 -5.07 -16.52 -8.47
N GLU A 89 -3.81 -16.67 -8.89
CA GLU A 89 -3.43 -17.22 -10.20
C GLU A 89 -2.90 -18.65 -10.10
N LYS A 90 -2.12 -18.93 -9.04
CA LYS A 90 -1.39 -20.16 -8.81
C LYS A 90 -1.55 -20.52 -7.33
N ASN A 91 -1.89 -21.78 -7.05
CA ASN A 91 -2.02 -22.27 -5.68
C ASN A 91 -0.62 -22.41 -5.03
N GLU A 92 0.02 -21.26 -4.73
CA GLU A 92 1.36 -21.13 -4.18
C GLU A 92 1.35 -21.20 -2.64
N LYS A 93 2.45 -21.67 -2.04
CA LYS A 93 2.65 -21.73 -0.58
C LYS A 93 3.01 -20.37 0.03
N HIS A 94 2.32 -19.30 -0.37
CA HIS A 94 2.59 -17.94 0.10
C HIS A 94 2.45 -17.82 1.62
N THR A 95 1.35 -18.32 2.18
CA THR A 95 1.05 -18.25 3.62
C THR A 95 2.05 -19.01 4.49
N GLU A 96 2.63 -20.10 3.97
CA GLU A 96 3.62 -20.92 4.69
C GLU A 96 5.05 -20.34 4.61
N THR A 97 5.37 -19.59 3.55
CA THR A 97 6.76 -19.21 3.23
C THR A 97 6.97 -17.70 3.17
N ASN A 98 6.21 -17.01 2.32
CA ASN A 98 6.35 -15.58 2.04
C ASN A 98 5.79 -14.74 3.18
N THR A 99 4.57 -15.01 3.65
CA THR A 99 3.94 -14.24 4.73
C THR A 99 4.84 -14.19 5.99
N PRO A 100 5.36 -15.32 6.52
CA PRO A 100 6.25 -15.26 7.68
C PRO A 100 7.59 -14.56 7.40
N LYS A 101 8.10 -14.65 6.17
CA LYS A 101 9.33 -13.95 5.75
C LYS A 101 9.13 -12.43 5.78
N PHE A 102 8.05 -11.93 5.19
CA PHE A 102 7.78 -10.50 5.14
C PHE A 102 7.41 -9.95 6.51
N LEU A 103 6.59 -10.66 7.29
CA LEU A 103 6.28 -10.28 8.67
C LEU A 103 7.54 -10.09 9.51
N ARG A 104 8.49 -11.04 9.47
CA ARG A 104 9.78 -10.90 10.18
C ARG A 104 10.60 -9.70 9.70
N ALA A 105 10.57 -9.39 8.41
CA ALA A 105 11.25 -8.23 7.86
C ALA A 105 10.63 -6.94 8.40
N PHE A 106 9.30 -6.82 8.39
CA PHE A 106 8.60 -5.66 8.93
C PHE A 106 8.76 -5.53 10.45
N GLU A 107 8.71 -6.62 11.22
CA GLU A 107 9.05 -6.60 12.64
C GLU A 107 10.46 -6.04 12.88
N SER A 108 11.43 -6.42 12.05
CA SER A 108 12.80 -5.90 12.16
C SER A 108 12.87 -4.41 11.86
N PHE A 109 12.22 -3.95 10.77
CA PHE A 109 12.22 -2.54 10.39
C PHE A 109 11.50 -1.65 11.40
N TYR A 110 10.33 -2.07 11.89
CA TYR A 110 9.60 -1.33 12.94
C TYR A 110 10.33 -1.37 14.28
N GLY A 111 11.18 -2.37 14.52
CA GLY A 111 12.03 -2.46 15.70
C GLY A 111 13.27 -1.54 15.67
N GLU A 112 13.61 -0.93 14.53
CA GLU A 112 14.77 -0.02 14.43
C GLU A 112 14.58 1.29 15.22
N ARG A 113 13.34 1.67 15.52
CA ARG A 113 12.99 2.90 16.24
C ARG A 113 11.95 2.61 17.31
N ALA A 114 12.07 3.24 18.47
CA ALA A 114 11.04 3.15 19.50
C ALA A 114 9.80 3.96 19.09
N GLY A 115 8.62 3.33 19.14
CA GLY A 115 7.32 3.95 18.88
C GLY A 115 6.35 2.97 18.19
N ASP A 116 5.17 3.48 17.84
CA ASP A 116 4.07 2.69 17.28
C ASP A 116 4.09 2.59 15.74
N PHE A 117 4.94 3.38 15.07
CA PHE A 117 5.05 3.50 13.63
C PHE A 117 6.48 3.31 13.16
N VAL A 118 6.66 3.15 11.85
CA VAL A 118 7.99 2.87 11.29
C VAL A 118 8.98 4.02 11.46
N LEU A 119 8.51 5.26 11.62
CA LEU A 119 9.33 6.43 11.97
C LEU A 119 9.29 6.75 13.48
N GLY A 120 9.02 5.75 14.32
CA GLY A 120 8.86 5.92 15.77
C GLY A 120 7.44 6.35 16.12
N ASN A 121 7.24 7.56 16.61
CA ASN A 121 5.90 8.05 17.00
C ASN A 121 5.17 8.78 15.88
N GLU A 122 5.74 8.80 14.68
CA GLU A 122 5.16 9.49 13.52
C GLU A 122 4.66 8.51 12.47
N ILE A 123 3.38 8.65 12.14
CA ILE A 123 2.76 7.88 11.08
C ILE A 123 3.22 8.37 9.70
N SER A 124 3.49 7.41 8.82
CA SER A 124 3.92 7.62 7.45
C SER A 124 3.03 6.86 6.47
N TYR A 125 3.23 7.11 5.17
CA TYR A 125 2.48 6.39 4.14
C TYR A 125 2.74 4.88 4.11
N VAL A 126 3.92 4.44 4.59
CA VAL A 126 4.28 3.02 4.65
C VAL A 126 3.46 2.30 5.70
N ASP A 127 3.14 2.96 6.82
CA ASP A 127 2.30 2.36 7.86
C ASP A 127 0.91 1.99 7.31
N PHE A 128 0.34 2.80 6.41
CA PHE A 128 -0.91 2.45 5.72
C PHE A 128 -0.76 1.23 4.80
N LEU A 129 0.35 1.14 4.06
CA LEU A 129 0.61 0.02 3.15
C LEU A 129 0.77 -1.30 3.89
N VAL A 130 1.57 -1.28 4.96
CA VAL A 130 1.83 -2.46 5.78
C VAL A 130 0.56 -2.87 6.54
N TYR A 131 -0.20 -1.91 7.08
CA TYR A 131 -1.51 -2.18 7.67
C TYR A 131 -2.43 -2.92 6.69
N GLN A 132 -2.57 -2.38 5.46
CA GLN A 132 -3.47 -2.97 4.47
C GLN A 132 -3.07 -4.41 4.13
N LEU A 133 -1.77 -4.70 4.03
CA LEU A 133 -1.29 -6.07 3.78
C LEU A 133 -1.59 -7.03 4.92
N ILE A 134 -1.41 -6.58 6.17
CA ILE A 134 -1.72 -7.38 7.35
C ILE A 134 -3.22 -7.66 7.44
N ASP A 135 -4.05 -6.66 7.12
CA ASP A 135 -5.51 -6.74 7.13
C ASP A 135 -6.04 -7.64 6.01
N ASP A 136 -5.57 -7.45 4.77
CA ASP A 136 -5.95 -8.26 3.59
C ASP A 136 -5.62 -9.75 3.77
N GLU A 137 -4.55 -10.08 4.49
CA GLU A 137 -4.15 -11.47 4.78
C GLU A 137 -4.67 -11.98 6.14
N GLU A 138 -5.37 -11.17 6.92
CA GLU A 138 -5.86 -11.49 8.27
C GLU A 138 -4.76 -11.99 9.24
N VAL A 139 -3.50 -11.56 9.06
CA VAL A 139 -2.34 -12.09 9.80
C VAL A 139 -1.92 -11.28 11.02
N LYS A 140 -2.79 -10.40 11.51
CA LYS A 140 -2.50 -9.53 12.66
C LYS A 140 -2.06 -10.29 13.92
N SER A 141 -2.60 -11.49 14.15
CA SER A 141 -2.26 -12.33 15.31
C SER A 141 -0.84 -12.92 15.28
N GLN A 142 -0.14 -12.85 14.14
CA GLN A 142 1.20 -13.44 13.97
C GLN A 142 2.33 -12.45 14.33
N LEU A 143 2.00 -11.18 14.57
CA LEU A 143 2.95 -10.13 14.91
C LEU A 143 3.34 -10.16 16.39
N LYS A 144 4.64 -10.00 16.65
CA LYS A 144 5.25 -9.90 17.99
C LYS A 144 5.43 -8.46 18.45
N VAL A 145 5.49 -7.53 17.50
CA VAL A 145 5.50 -6.09 17.77
C VAL A 145 4.10 -5.56 17.51
N CYS A 146 3.66 -4.58 18.29
CA CYS A 146 2.38 -3.91 18.05
C CYS A 146 2.51 -3.01 16.81
N ILE A 147 2.51 -3.63 15.63
CA ILE A 147 2.29 -2.91 14.38
C ILE A 147 0.79 -2.61 14.41
N LEU A 148 0.44 -1.35 14.68
CA LEU A 148 -0.87 -0.75 14.44
C LEU A 148 -1.93 -0.95 15.53
N THR A 149 -2.00 0.03 16.44
CA THR A 149 -3.21 0.48 17.14
C THR A 149 -4.06 1.41 16.27
N ILE A 150 -4.00 1.28 14.94
CA ILE A 150 -4.81 2.10 14.04
C ILE A 150 -6.22 1.51 13.94
N LYS A 151 -7.18 2.11 14.65
CA LYS A 151 -8.61 1.96 14.35
C LYS A 151 -8.99 3.00 13.30
N TYR A 152 -8.91 2.67 12.01
CA TYR A 152 -9.64 3.41 10.99
C TYR A 152 -10.46 2.46 10.12
N PRO A 153 -11.78 2.70 9.99
CA PRO A 153 -12.55 2.08 8.94
C PRO A 153 -12.14 2.74 7.62
N PHE A 154 -11.83 1.95 6.61
CA PHE A 154 -11.51 2.36 5.24
C PHE A 154 -10.07 2.85 4.99
N VAL A 155 -9.26 1.94 4.46
CA VAL A 155 -8.23 2.23 3.47
C VAL A 155 -8.71 1.59 2.15
N ILE A 156 -8.39 2.28 1.05
CA ILE A 156 -9.00 2.26 -0.30
C ILE A 156 -9.24 0.85 -0.87
#